data_AF-A0AAD9ZBW0-F1
#
_entry.id   AF-A0AAD9ZBW0-F1
#
_cell.length_a   1.000
_cell.length_b   1.000
_cell.length_c   1.000
_cell.angle_alpha   90.00
_cell.angle_beta   90.00
_cell.angle_gamma   90.00
#
_symmetry.space_group_name_H-M   'P 1'
#
loop_
_entity.id
_entity.type
_entity.pdbx_description
1 polymer ?
#
loop_
_entity_poly.entity_id
_entity_poly.type
_entity_poly.pdbx_seq_one_letter_code
_entity_poly.pdbx_strand_id
1 'polypeptide(L)'
;MDAVLINRFVAFGQAAAVVLEEGQKPIWKLCALAAYYPDKIPVPSAGWPSGHNVIVHLASSQNMVPKCRHYIYPEVQAGFAEEDLDMYDKVSAGLAWSRTLAILRKGFEIEVDLEKVWEDHAELEFVSKDADATMATMVAEPYVNHIPTLTGGIGYKDLHRFYRDYFIPGNPPSFKMKLLSRTVGTDRVVDEMHVSFRHTQIIPWMLPDVEPTDKEVEVALVAIVCIRGGKLYHEHIYWDQASVLVQIGLLDPTLVPGGGKGRLPVVGGAGARKVVDESSVRSNELISSW
;
A
#
# COMPACT_ATOMS: atom_id res chain seq x y z
N MET A 1 24.29 -39.02 -7.18
CA MET A 1 23.04 -38.30 -6.85
C MET A 1 23.44 -36.88 -6.57
N ASP A 2 23.35 -36.01 -7.57
CA ASP A 2 23.68 -34.61 -7.43
C ASP A 2 22.64 -33.95 -6.54
N ALA A 3 23.07 -33.58 -5.33
CA ALA A 3 22.26 -32.84 -4.39
C ALA A 3 22.00 -31.44 -4.99
N VAL A 4 20.83 -31.25 -5.58
CA VAL A 4 20.32 -29.92 -5.87
C VAL A 4 20.10 -29.24 -4.51
N LEU A 5 21.10 -28.46 -4.08
CA LEU A 5 21.07 -27.65 -2.86
C LEU A 5 20.04 -26.52 -3.04
N ILE A 6 18.78 -26.84 -2.78
CA ILE A 6 17.71 -25.84 -2.73
C ILE A 6 17.76 -25.20 -1.34
N ASN A 7 18.44 -24.06 -1.23
CA ASN A 7 18.65 -23.33 0.05
C ASN A 7 17.38 -22.61 0.57
N ARG A 8 16.20 -22.89 -0.01
CA ARG A 8 14.98 -22.07 0.12
C ARG A 8 13.74 -22.92 -0.09
N PHE A 9 12.78 -22.86 0.83
CA PHE A 9 11.49 -23.52 0.60
C PHE A 9 10.35 -22.52 0.79
N VAL A 10 9.58 -22.33 -0.27
CA VAL A 10 8.20 -21.88 -0.20
C VAL A 10 7.37 -23.10 -0.58
N ALA A 11 6.58 -23.59 0.37
CA ALA A 11 5.84 -24.82 0.20
C ALA A 11 4.40 -24.64 0.66
N PHE A 12 3.49 -25.37 0.00
CA PHE A 12 2.04 -25.27 0.17
C PHE A 12 1.48 -26.63 0.57
N GLY A 13 0.42 -26.65 1.38
CA GLY A 13 -0.31 -27.87 1.76
C GLY A 13 0.60 -28.95 2.36
N GLN A 14 0.52 -30.18 1.85
CA GLN A 14 1.30 -31.32 2.37
C GLN A 14 2.81 -31.12 2.26
N ALA A 15 3.28 -30.48 1.18
CA ALA A 15 4.69 -30.17 1.02
C ALA A 15 5.17 -29.19 2.11
N ALA A 16 4.31 -28.25 2.51
CA ALA A 16 4.60 -27.32 3.60
C ALA A 16 4.83 -28.08 4.92
N ALA A 17 4.01 -29.10 5.20
CA ALA A 17 4.19 -29.92 6.38
C ALA A 17 5.49 -30.74 6.37
N VAL A 18 5.85 -31.33 5.23
CA VAL A 18 7.11 -32.09 5.08
C VAL A 18 8.32 -31.18 5.27
N VAL A 19 8.30 -30.00 4.64
CA VAL A 19 9.38 -29.01 4.76
C VAL A 19 9.50 -28.49 6.19
N LEU A 20 8.39 -28.29 6.91
CA LEU A 20 8.42 -27.92 8.33
C LEU A 20 9.01 -29.03 9.21
N GLU A 21 8.79 -30.30 8.88
CA GLU A 21 9.35 -31.44 9.62
C GLU A 21 10.87 -31.54 9.40
N GLU A 22 11.32 -31.44 8.16
CA GLU A 22 12.75 -31.47 7.82
C GLU A 22 13.50 -30.23 8.32
N GLY A 23 12.88 -29.04 8.27
CA GLY A 23 13.49 -27.78 8.71
C GLY A 23 13.76 -27.66 10.22
N GLN A 24 13.29 -28.62 11.03
CA GLN A 24 13.66 -28.69 12.45
C GLN A 24 15.08 -29.24 12.66
N LYS A 25 15.63 -29.94 11.67
CA LYS A 25 17.01 -30.42 11.69
C LYS A 25 17.93 -29.28 11.26
N PRO A 26 19.16 -29.19 11.76
CA PRO A 26 20.15 -28.25 11.22
C PRO A 26 20.43 -28.55 9.74
N ILE A 27 19.85 -27.76 8.84
CA ILE A 27 20.11 -27.86 7.41
C ILE A 27 21.16 -26.82 7.03
N TRP A 28 22.31 -27.29 6.54
CA TRP A 28 23.39 -26.43 6.09
C TRP A 28 22.89 -25.48 4.98
N LYS A 29 23.05 -24.17 5.17
CA LYS A 29 22.63 -23.07 4.29
C LYS A 29 21.12 -22.78 4.17
N LEU A 30 20.25 -23.43 4.95
CA LEU A 30 18.85 -23.02 4.99
C LEU A 30 18.71 -21.70 5.77
N CYS A 31 18.38 -20.61 5.09
CA CYS A 31 18.25 -19.29 5.68
C CYS A 31 16.80 -18.81 5.84
N ALA A 32 15.85 -19.37 5.07
CA ALA A 32 14.44 -19.01 5.11
C ALA A 32 13.52 -20.16 4.69
N LEU A 33 12.40 -20.32 5.41
CA LEU A 33 11.35 -21.32 5.16
C LEU A 33 9.98 -20.66 5.34
N ALA A 34 9.19 -20.62 4.27
CA ALA A 34 7.80 -20.20 4.31
C ALA A 34 6.86 -21.37 4.01
N ALA A 35 5.98 -21.66 4.96
CA ALA A 35 5.00 -22.73 4.86
C ALA A 35 3.59 -22.13 4.78
N TYR A 36 2.86 -22.45 3.72
CA TYR A 36 1.51 -21.99 3.48
C TYR A 36 0.52 -23.14 3.71
N TYR A 37 -0.44 -22.91 4.61
CA TYR A 37 -1.52 -23.81 4.99
C TYR A 37 -1.11 -25.29 5.06
N PRO A 38 -0.08 -25.64 5.86
CA PRO A 38 0.27 -27.04 6.09
C PRO A 38 -0.91 -27.83 6.66
N ASP A 39 -1.11 -29.05 6.17
CA ASP A 39 -2.17 -29.96 6.65
C ASP A 39 -1.88 -30.53 8.05
N LYS A 40 -0.60 -30.62 8.42
CA LYS A 40 -0.12 -30.96 9.76
C LYS A 40 0.96 -29.97 10.24
N ILE A 41 0.90 -29.58 11.52
CA ILE A 41 1.97 -28.82 12.18
C ILE A 41 2.85 -29.81 12.94
N PRO A 42 4.13 -29.98 12.58
CA PRO A 42 5.01 -30.88 13.32
C PRO A 42 5.27 -30.31 14.71
N VAL A 43 5.29 -31.18 15.72
CA VAL A 43 5.59 -30.79 17.12
C VAL A 43 7.10 -30.68 17.27
N PRO A 44 7.68 -29.49 17.52
CA PRO A 44 9.12 -29.38 17.63
C PRO A 44 9.63 -30.03 18.90
N SER A 45 10.66 -30.88 18.77
CA SER A 45 11.28 -31.61 19.88
C SER A 45 12.26 -30.74 20.69
N ALA A 46 12.93 -29.77 20.05
CA ALA A 46 13.95 -28.92 20.68
C ALA A 46 13.92 -27.43 20.24
N GLY A 47 12.87 -26.99 19.56
CA GLY A 47 12.80 -25.65 18.94
C GLY A 47 13.49 -25.60 17.56
N TRP A 48 13.49 -24.42 16.92
CA TRP A 48 14.06 -24.25 15.57
C TRP A 48 15.57 -23.97 15.64
N PRO A 49 16.38 -24.53 14.72
CA PRO A 49 17.81 -24.24 14.69
C PRO A 49 18.10 -22.75 14.51
N SER A 50 19.17 -22.26 15.14
CA SER A 50 19.64 -20.89 14.96
C SER A 50 19.95 -20.60 13.48
N GLY A 51 19.51 -19.44 12.99
CA GLY A 51 19.68 -19.03 11.59
C GLY A 51 18.52 -19.40 10.65
N HIS A 52 17.60 -20.28 11.05
CA HIS A 52 16.42 -20.58 10.25
C HIS A 52 15.35 -19.51 10.45
N ASN A 53 15.09 -18.68 9.43
CA ASN A 53 13.95 -17.76 9.45
C ASN A 53 12.70 -18.50 8.98
N VAL A 54 11.87 -18.95 9.92
CA VAL A 54 10.66 -19.75 9.63
C VAL A 54 9.41 -18.89 9.78
N ILE A 55 8.50 -18.98 8.81
CA ILE A 55 7.16 -18.40 8.87
C ILE A 55 6.10 -19.40 8.42
N VAL A 56 4.96 -19.43 9.11
CA VAL A 56 3.80 -20.23 8.72
C VAL A 56 2.59 -19.32 8.47
N HIS A 57 1.93 -19.49 7.33
CA HIS A 57 0.69 -18.79 6.97
C HIS A 57 -0.47 -19.77 7.06
N LEU A 58 -1.49 -19.45 7.84
CA LEU A 58 -2.65 -20.32 8.07
C LEU A 58 -3.94 -19.61 7.71
N ALA A 59 -4.83 -20.32 7.04
CA ALA A 59 -6.22 -19.89 6.96
C ALA A 59 -6.90 -20.03 8.33
N SER A 60 -7.82 -19.14 8.68
CA SER A 60 -8.59 -19.25 9.94
C SER A 60 -9.36 -20.57 10.07
N SER A 61 -9.68 -21.22 8.94
CA SER A 61 -10.33 -22.53 8.92
C SER A 61 -9.48 -23.68 9.49
N GLN A 62 -8.15 -23.53 9.55
CA GLN A 62 -7.26 -24.63 9.93
C GLN A 62 -7.20 -24.88 11.44
N ASN A 63 -7.45 -23.86 12.29
CA ASN A 63 -7.44 -23.99 13.76
C ASN A 63 -6.16 -24.63 14.33
N MET A 64 -4.98 -24.28 13.79
CA MET A 64 -3.68 -24.79 14.21
C MET A 64 -2.81 -23.68 14.81
N VAL A 65 -1.93 -24.02 15.75
CA VAL A 65 -1.01 -23.06 16.40
C VAL A 65 0.44 -23.56 16.33
N PRO A 66 1.22 -23.12 15.32
CA PRO A 66 2.63 -23.44 15.21
C PRO A 66 3.48 -22.83 16.32
N LYS A 67 4.43 -23.60 16.85
CA LYS A 67 5.48 -23.08 17.77
C LYS A 67 6.61 -22.37 16.99
N CYS A 68 6.25 -21.40 16.17
CA CYS A 68 7.13 -20.50 15.44
C CYS A 68 6.37 -19.22 15.05
N ARG A 69 7.04 -18.29 14.36
CA ARG A 69 6.36 -17.13 13.79
C ARG A 69 5.29 -17.60 12.81
N HIS A 70 4.06 -17.20 13.05
CA HIS A 70 2.94 -17.55 12.20
C HIS A 70 1.90 -16.43 12.14
N TYR A 71 1.06 -16.49 11.11
CA TYR A 71 -0.07 -15.59 10.92
C TYR A 71 -1.30 -16.40 10.54
N ILE A 72 -2.43 -16.03 11.13
CA ILE A 72 -3.75 -16.57 10.79
C ILE A 72 -4.50 -15.48 10.04
N TYR A 73 -5.01 -15.82 8.86
CA TYR A 73 -5.77 -14.91 8.00
C TYR A 73 -7.27 -15.16 8.23
N PRO A 74 -8.04 -14.13 8.63
CA PRO A 74 -9.46 -14.29 8.91
C PRO A 74 -10.25 -14.51 7.62
N GLU A 75 -11.36 -15.24 7.73
CA GLU A 75 -12.38 -15.37 6.67
C GLU A 75 -11.91 -16.01 5.35
N VAL A 76 -10.73 -16.65 5.36
CA VAL A 76 -10.20 -17.35 4.18
C VAL A 76 -10.05 -18.87 4.42
N GLN A 77 -9.87 -19.61 3.32
CA GLN A 77 -9.60 -21.05 3.32
C GLN A 77 -8.17 -21.35 2.84
N ALA A 78 -7.69 -22.57 3.04
CA ALA A 78 -6.43 -23.02 2.44
C ALA A 78 -6.50 -22.86 0.91
N GLY A 79 -5.40 -22.41 0.30
CA GLY A 79 -5.38 -22.00 -1.11
C GLY A 79 -5.57 -20.51 -1.35
N PHE A 80 -5.80 -19.69 -0.31
CA PHE A 80 -6.01 -18.24 -0.49
C PHE A 80 -4.87 -17.47 -1.17
N ALA A 81 -3.68 -18.05 -1.24
CA ALA A 81 -2.49 -17.44 -1.83
C ALA A 81 -2.17 -17.96 -3.25
N GLU A 82 -3.02 -18.82 -3.82
CA GLU A 82 -2.86 -19.40 -5.17
C GLU A 82 -3.85 -18.72 -6.12
N GLU A 83 -3.35 -17.92 -7.08
CA GLU A 83 -4.17 -17.06 -7.96
C GLU A 83 -5.12 -17.84 -8.88
N ASP A 84 -4.86 -19.12 -9.10
CA ASP A 84 -5.61 -20.02 -9.97
C ASP A 84 -6.70 -20.83 -9.26
N LEU A 85 -6.88 -20.63 -7.94
CA LEU A 85 -7.93 -21.28 -7.15
C LEU A 85 -9.07 -20.31 -6.82
N ASP A 86 -10.31 -20.81 -6.76
CA ASP A 86 -11.47 -20.00 -6.31
C ASP A 86 -11.34 -19.48 -4.86
N MET A 87 -10.39 -20.03 -4.09
CA MET A 87 -10.12 -19.66 -2.71
C MET A 87 -9.24 -18.42 -2.63
N TYR A 88 -8.65 -18.00 -3.77
CA TYR A 88 -7.75 -16.86 -3.85
C TYR A 88 -8.38 -15.62 -3.22
N ASP A 89 -7.67 -15.06 -2.25
CA ASP A 89 -8.02 -13.79 -1.64
C ASP A 89 -6.84 -12.83 -1.80
N LYS A 90 -6.97 -11.87 -2.72
CA LYS A 90 -5.91 -10.92 -3.09
C LYS A 90 -5.34 -10.18 -1.88
N VAL A 91 -6.19 -9.83 -0.91
CA VAL A 91 -5.79 -9.05 0.28
C VAL A 91 -4.92 -9.91 1.20
N SER A 92 -5.39 -11.10 1.57
CA SER A 92 -4.65 -12.03 2.42
C SER A 92 -3.39 -12.56 1.74
N ALA A 93 -3.47 -12.87 0.44
CA ALA A 93 -2.33 -13.27 -0.37
C ALA A 93 -1.24 -12.18 -0.38
N GLY A 94 -1.63 -10.91 -0.57
CA GLY A 94 -0.71 -9.77 -0.56
C GLY A 94 -0.01 -9.57 0.80
N LEU A 95 -0.74 -9.73 1.90
CA LEU A 95 -0.17 -9.68 3.25
C LEU A 95 0.79 -10.85 3.51
N ALA A 96 0.40 -12.07 3.13
CA ALA A 96 1.24 -13.26 3.26
C ALA A 96 2.51 -13.15 2.43
N TRP A 97 2.40 -12.65 1.20
CA TRP A 97 3.52 -12.37 0.31
C TRP A 97 4.52 -11.41 0.95
N SER A 98 4.05 -10.27 1.45
CA SER A 98 4.92 -9.24 2.05
C SER A 98 5.71 -9.80 3.25
N ARG A 99 5.06 -10.64 4.08
CA ARG A 99 5.67 -11.32 5.22
C ARG A 99 6.67 -12.41 4.81
N THR A 100 6.36 -13.17 3.76
CA THR A 100 7.28 -14.15 3.17
C THR A 100 8.51 -13.46 2.58
N LEU A 101 8.31 -12.38 1.83
CA LEU A 101 9.40 -11.58 1.26
C LEU A 101 10.32 -11.03 2.35
N ALA A 102 9.79 -10.64 3.51
CA ALA A 102 10.57 -10.12 4.63
C ALA A 102 11.59 -11.16 5.15
N ILE A 103 11.15 -12.41 5.35
CA ILE A 103 12.06 -13.46 5.81
C ILE A 103 13.05 -13.88 4.72
N LEU A 104 12.65 -13.84 3.45
CA LEU A 104 13.52 -14.15 2.33
C LEU A 104 14.62 -13.09 2.21
N ARG A 105 14.26 -11.79 2.19
CA ARG A 105 15.23 -10.70 2.15
C ARG A 105 16.21 -10.77 3.30
N LYS A 106 15.72 -10.99 4.52
CA LYS A 106 16.57 -11.19 5.70
C LYS A 106 17.50 -12.39 5.55
N GLY A 107 16.98 -13.53 5.08
CA GLY A 107 17.77 -14.74 4.88
C GLY A 107 18.84 -14.63 3.77
N PHE A 108 18.61 -13.77 2.76
CA PHE A 108 19.56 -13.51 1.69
C PHE A 108 20.42 -12.27 1.89
N GLU A 109 20.22 -11.53 2.98
CA GLU A 109 20.88 -10.25 3.19
C GLU A 109 20.65 -9.30 1.99
N ILE A 110 19.44 -9.35 1.40
CA ILE A 110 19.04 -8.49 0.30
C ILE A 110 18.47 -7.20 0.86
N GLU A 111 19.20 -6.12 0.65
CA GLU A 111 18.73 -4.76 0.85
C GLU A 111 18.26 -4.19 -0.50
N VAL A 112 17.09 -3.53 -0.47
CA VAL A 112 16.54 -2.82 -1.63
C VAL A 112 16.20 -1.43 -1.17
N ASP A 113 16.76 -0.44 -1.85
CA ASP A 113 16.44 0.97 -1.63
C ASP A 113 15.09 1.30 -2.28
N LEU A 114 14.01 1.05 -1.53
CA LEU A 114 12.64 1.32 -1.99
C LEU A 114 12.37 2.82 -2.10
N GLU A 115 13.05 3.64 -1.30
CA GLU A 115 12.90 5.09 -1.35
C GLU A 115 13.42 5.62 -2.67
N LYS A 116 14.63 5.20 -3.06
CA LYS A 116 15.18 5.60 -4.35
C LYS A 116 14.30 5.21 -5.53
N VAL A 117 13.75 3.98 -5.52
CA VAL A 117 12.84 3.54 -6.59
C VAL A 117 11.60 4.44 -6.68
N TRP A 118 11.06 4.88 -5.54
CA TRP A 118 9.92 5.78 -5.50
C TRP A 118 10.28 7.22 -5.87
N GLU A 119 11.41 7.75 -5.38
CA GLU A 119 11.86 9.12 -5.68
C GLU A 119 12.20 9.30 -7.16
N ASP A 120 12.89 8.32 -7.75
CA ASP A 120 13.18 8.32 -9.18
C ASP A 120 11.87 8.30 -10.01
N HIS A 121 10.83 7.60 -9.53
CA HIS A 121 9.51 7.60 -10.17
C HIS A 121 8.81 8.96 -10.06
N ALA A 122 8.73 9.51 -8.85
CA ALA A 122 8.05 10.77 -8.58
C ALA A 122 8.73 11.95 -9.29
N GLU A 123 10.06 11.92 -9.46
CA GLU A 123 10.77 12.93 -10.25
C GLU A 123 10.28 12.95 -11.71
N LEU A 124 10.03 11.79 -12.31
CA LEU A 124 9.53 11.69 -13.68
C LEU A 124 8.10 12.24 -13.82
N GLU A 125 7.24 11.98 -12.83
CA GLU A 125 5.86 12.47 -12.82
C GLU A 125 5.75 13.98 -12.59
N PHE A 126 6.47 14.52 -11.60
CA PHE A 126 6.22 15.86 -11.10
C PHE A 126 7.26 16.90 -11.56
N VAL A 127 8.49 16.48 -11.86
CA VAL A 127 9.59 17.38 -12.28
C VAL A 127 9.79 17.29 -13.79
N SER A 128 10.11 16.11 -14.30
CA SER A 128 10.37 15.91 -15.73
C SER A 128 9.08 15.93 -16.56
N LYS A 129 7.96 15.53 -15.94
CA LYS A 129 6.63 15.43 -16.55
C LYS A 129 6.63 14.56 -17.82
N ASP A 130 7.25 13.38 -17.72
CA ASP A 130 7.42 12.43 -18.83
C ASP A 130 6.67 11.12 -18.56
N ALA A 131 5.50 10.98 -19.18
CA ALA A 131 4.66 9.79 -19.02
C ALA A 131 5.31 8.50 -19.53
N ASP A 132 6.12 8.56 -20.60
CA ASP A 132 6.77 7.39 -21.18
C ASP A 132 7.86 6.88 -20.23
N ALA A 133 8.69 7.79 -19.72
CA ALA A 133 9.72 7.48 -18.74
C ALA A 133 9.12 6.97 -17.43
N THR A 134 8.06 7.61 -16.92
CA THR A 134 7.32 7.15 -15.73
C THR A 134 6.86 5.71 -15.91
N MET A 135 6.20 5.37 -17.03
CA MET A 135 5.73 4.01 -17.28
C MET A 135 6.86 2.98 -17.40
N ALA A 136 8.08 3.38 -17.80
CA ALA A 136 9.22 2.46 -17.88
C ALA A 136 9.67 1.93 -16.50
N THR A 137 9.43 2.71 -15.44
CA THR A 137 9.75 2.33 -14.05
C THR A 137 8.72 1.39 -13.41
N MET A 138 7.60 1.15 -14.10
CA MET A 138 6.52 0.29 -13.61
C MET A 138 6.64 -1.15 -14.10
N VAL A 139 5.99 -2.08 -13.39
CA VAL A 139 5.84 -3.48 -13.81
C VAL A 139 4.97 -3.59 -15.06
N ALA A 140 4.86 -4.79 -15.63
CA ALA A 140 4.10 -5.02 -16.87
C ALA A 140 2.59 -4.75 -16.72
N GLU A 141 2.01 -5.09 -15.57
CA GLU A 141 0.59 -4.87 -15.23
C GLU A 141 0.47 -4.00 -13.98
N PRO A 142 0.75 -2.69 -14.09
CA PRO A 142 0.68 -1.77 -12.96
C PRO A 142 -0.73 -1.23 -12.76
N TYR A 143 -1.00 -0.56 -11.64
CA TYR A 143 -2.19 0.27 -11.52
C TYR A 143 -2.03 1.41 -10.52
N VAL A 144 -2.77 2.49 -10.73
CA VAL A 144 -2.92 3.59 -9.78
C VAL A 144 -4.39 3.74 -9.43
N ASN A 145 -4.68 3.96 -8.16
CA ASN A 145 -6.03 4.21 -7.67
C ASN A 145 -6.07 5.44 -6.77
N HIS A 146 -6.65 6.52 -7.28
CA HIS A 146 -7.04 7.68 -6.52
C HIS A 146 -8.38 7.41 -5.84
N ILE A 147 -8.31 6.96 -4.58
CA ILE A 147 -9.43 6.37 -3.87
C ILE A 147 -10.67 7.29 -3.79
N PRO A 148 -10.53 8.60 -3.50
CA PRO A 148 -11.71 9.46 -3.33
C PRO A 148 -12.46 9.79 -4.62
N THR A 149 -11.83 9.66 -5.79
CA THR A 149 -12.44 9.98 -7.10
C THR A 149 -12.54 8.78 -8.03
N LEU A 150 -12.01 7.62 -7.63
CA LEU A 150 -11.93 6.40 -8.45
C LEU A 150 -11.23 6.62 -9.79
N THR A 151 -10.32 7.59 -9.86
CA THR A 151 -9.50 7.86 -11.06
C THR A 151 -8.19 7.09 -11.01
N GLY A 152 -7.55 6.93 -12.17
CA GLY A 152 -6.33 6.15 -12.33
C GLY A 152 -6.37 5.30 -13.59
N GLY A 153 -5.67 4.16 -13.56
CA GLY A 153 -5.64 3.20 -14.66
C GLY A 153 -5.14 1.84 -14.20
N ILE A 154 -5.55 0.77 -14.89
CA ILE A 154 -5.14 -0.61 -14.62
C ILE A 154 -4.51 -1.18 -15.88
N GLY A 155 -3.33 -1.80 -15.72
CA GLY A 155 -2.52 -2.29 -16.83
C GLY A 155 -1.80 -1.15 -17.56
N TYR A 156 -0.82 -1.52 -18.38
CA TYR A 156 0.10 -0.56 -18.99
C TYR A 156 -0.62 0.50 -19.86
N LYS A 157 -1.59 0.06 -20.67
CA LYS A 157 -2.24 0.94 -21.66
C LYS A 157 -3.10 2.02 -21.01
N ASP A 158 -3.96 1.64 -20.07
CA ASP A 158 -4.89 2.57 -19.45
C ASP A 158 -4.16 3.51 -18.48
N LEU A 159 -3.17 3.00 -17.75
CA LEU A 159 -2.37 3.84 -16.87
C LEU A 159 -1.49 4.82 -17.65
N HIS A 160 -0.86 4.39 -18.75
CA HIS A 160 -0.10 5.32 -19.61
C HIS A 160 -0.97 6.43 -20.17
N ARG A 161 -2.18 6.09 -20.65
CA ARG A 161 -3.15 7.08 -21.12
C ARG A 161 -3.52 8.04 -20.00
N PHE A 162 -3.80 7.52 -18.81
CA PHE A 162 -4.13 8.33 -17.64
C PHE A 162 -3.01 9.32 -17.29
N TYR A 163 -1.76 8.86 -17.24
CA TYR A 163 -0.61 9.71 -16.96
C TYR A 163 -0.38 10.78 -18.02
N ARG A 164 -0.38 10.38 -19.29
CA ARG A 164 -0.11 11.28 -20.41
C ARG A 164 -1.17 12.37 -20.57
N ASP A 165 -2.45 12.02 -20.43
CA ASP A 165 -3.54 12.90 -20.83
C ASP A 165 -4.23 13.61 -19.65
N TYR A 166 -4.20 13.04 -18.43
CA TYR A 166 -5.06 13.50 -17.32
C TYR A 166 -4.30 13.86 -16.04
N PHE A 167 -3.24 13.13 -15.69
CA PHE A 167 -2.53 13.31 -14.42
C PHE A 167 -1.39 14.33 -14.52
N ILE A 168 -0.33 13.99 -15.28
CA ILE A 168 0.90 14.79 -15.38
C ILE A 168 0.63 16.22 -15.90
N PRO A 169 -0.14 16.43 -16.98
CA PRO A 169 -0.45 17.79 -17.44
C PRO A 169 -1.54 18.49 -16.61
N GLY A 170 -2.30 17.75 -15.80
CA GLY A 170 -3.49 18.24 -15.08
C GLY A 170 -3.19 19.11 -13.86
N ASN A 171 -1.94 19.13 -13.39
CA ASN A 171 -1.57 19.87 -12.19
C ASN A 171 -1.47 21.39 -12.45
N PRO A 172 -2.08 22.25 -11.61
CA PRO A 172 -2.00 23.71 -11.76
C PRO A 172 -0.56 24.21 -11.54
N PRO A 173 -0.18 25.39 -12.10
CA PRO A 173 1.17 25.94 -11.94
C PRO A 173 1.60 26.17 -10.48
N SER A 174 0.63 26.38 -9.58
CA SER A 174 0.86 26.58 -8.15
C SER A 174 0.98 25.27 -7.34
N PHE A 175 0.84 24.10 -7.98
CA PHE A 175 0.85 22.81 -7.30
C PHE A 175 2.15 22.60 -6.53
N LYS A 176 2.03 22.31 -5.24
CA LYS A 176 3.14 22.04 -4.33
C LYS A 176 2.83 20.80 -3.53
N MET A 177 3.85 19.98 -3.35
CA MET A 177 3.81 18.77 -2.54
C MET A 177 4.99 18.80 -1.58
N LYS A 178 4.71 18.65 -0.29
CA LYS A 178 5.73 18.58 0.77
C LYS A 178 5.57 17.26 1.50
N LEU A 179 6.60 16.40 1.43
CA LEU A 179 6.68 15.20 2.26
C LEU A 179 6.73 15.60 3.74
N LEU A 180 5.85 15.02 4.55
CA LEU A 180 5.77 15.23 6.00
C LEU A 180 6.37 14.05 6.74
N SER A 181 5.98 12.84 6.36
CA SER A 181 6.50 11.61 6.93
C SER A 181 6.55 10.50 5.87
N ARG A 182 7.46 9.54 6.07
CA ARG A 182 7.63 8.36 5.23
C ARG A 182 7.81 7.11 6.09
N THR A 183 7.10 6.05 5.74
CA THR A 183 7.30 4.71 6.32
C THR A 183 7.71 3.73 5.23
N VAL A 184 8.87 3.07 5.41
CA VAL A 184 9.37 2.07 4.48
C VAL A 184 9.14 0.67 5.04
N GLY A 185 8.37 -0.14 4.30
CA GLY A 185 8.09 -1.53 4.60
C GLY A 185 9.00 -2.50 3.85
N THR A 186 8.58 -3.77 3.78
CA THR A 186 9.33 -4.79 3.01
C THR A 186 9.22 -4.57 1.50
N ASP A 187 8.08 -4.12 1.00
CA ASP A 187 7.80 -3.95 -0.43
C ASP A 187 6.96 -2.71 -0.71
N ARG A 188 6.89 -1.79 0.25
CA ARG A 188 6.02 -0.61 0.18
C ARG A 188 6.68 0.61 0.78
N VAL A 189 6.37 1.76 0.22
CA VAL A 189 6.61 3.08 0.79
C VAL A 189 5.25 3.71 1.07
N VAL A 190 5.11 4.30 2.26
CA VAL A 190 3.92 5.08 2.64
C VAL A 190 4.35 6.50 2.90
N ASP A 191 3.92 7.41 2.04
CA ASP A 191 4.21 8.84 2.15
C ASP A 191 2.98 9.59 2.63
N GLU A 192 3.15 10.40 3.68
CA GLU A 192 2.20 11.41 4.13
C GLU A 192 2.69 12.78 3.68
N MET A 193 1.84 13.49 2.94
CA MET A 193 2.23 14.71 2.25
C MET A 193 1.22 15.83 2.49
N HIS A 194 1.73 17.05 2.59
CA HIS A 194 0.93 18.26 2.48
C HIS A 194 0.91 18.71 1.02
N VAL A 195 -0.26 18.69 0.40
CA VAL A 195 -0.49 19.17 -0.95
C VAL A 195 -1.21 20.51 -0.90
N SER A 196 -0.74 21.49 -1.67
CA SER A 196 -1.44 22.76 -1.85
C SER A 196 -1.39 23.30 -3.27
N PHE A 197 -2.46 23.98 -3.66
CA PHE A 197 -2.60 24.60 -4.97
C PHE A 197 -3.74 25.61 -4.99
N ARG A 198 -3.71 26.50 -5.97
CA ARG A 198 -4.85 27.32 -6.39
C ARG A 198 -5.59 26.62 -7.53
N HIS A 199 -6.91 26.49 -7.42
CA HIS A 199 -7.73 25.80 -8.41
C HIS A 199 -7.98 26.67 -9.66
N THR A 200 -6.96 26.81 -10.52
CA THR A 200 -6.95 27.67 -11.72
C THR A 200 -7.25 26.93 -13.03
N GLN A 201 -7.35 25.60 -13.00
CA GLN A 201 -7.65 24.73 -14.13
C GLN A 201 -8.37 23.48 -13.62
N ILE A 202 -9.02 22.73 -14.52
CA ILE A 202 -9.57 21.40 -14.20
C ILE A 202 -8.41 20.48 -13.75
N ILE A 203 -8.61 19.73 -12.67
CA ILE A 203 -7.65 18.76 -12.13
C ILE A 203 -8.29 17.37 -12.20
N PRO A 204 -8.20 16.64 -13.32
CA PRO A 204 -9.03 15.45 -13.57
C PRO A 204 -8.94 14.37 -12.48
N TRP A 205 -7.77 14.21 -11.86
CA TRP A 205 -7.54 13.18 -10.85
C TRP A 205 -8.14 13.52 -9.47
N MET A 206 -8.24 14.80 -9.10
CA MET A 206 -8.74 15.25 -7.78
C MET A 206 -10.13 15.89 -7.85
N LEU A 207 -10.40 16.65 -8.90
CA LEU A 207 -11.61 17.43 -9.14
C LEU A 207 -12.10 17.18 -10.57
N PRO A 208 -12.49 15.94 -10.92
CA PRO A 208 -12.96 15.61 -12.26
C PRO A 208 -14.15 16.47 -12.64
N ASP A 209 -14.06 17.10 -13.81
CA ASP A 209 -15.10 17.94 -14.43
C ASP A 209 -15.57 19.14 -13.57
N VAL A 210 -14.74 19.59 -12.61
CA VAL A 210 -15.01 20.82 -11.85
C VAL A 210 -14.27 21.99 -12.46
N GLU A 211 -15.03 23.01 -12.88
CA GLU A 211 -14.46 24.25 -13.43
C GLU A 211 -13.59 25.01 -12.40
N PRO A 212 -12.57 25.76 -12.85
CA PRO A 212 -11.70 26.54 -11.98
C PRO A 212 -12.48 27.47 -11.05
N THR A 213 -12.23 27.37 -9.75
CA THR A 213 -12.90 28.18 -8.72
C THR A 213 -12.02 29.30 -8.18
N ASP A 214 -10.75 29.33 -8.58
CA ASP A 214 -9.78 30.35 -8.21
C ASP A 214 -9.50 30.43 -6.69
N LYS A 215 -9.86 29.36 -5.97
CA LYS A 215 -9.68 29.17 -4.52
C LYS A 215 -8.37 28.44 -4.21
N GLU A 216 -7.78 28.79 -3.07
CA GLU A 216 -6.68 28.02 -2.49
C GLU A 216 -7.21 26.74 -1.85
N VAL A 217 -6.49 25.65 -2.07
CA VAL A 217 -6.75 24.33 -1.51
C VAL A 217 -5.47 23.84 -0.83
N GLU A 218 -5.64 23.29 0.36
CA GLU A 218 -4.64 22.49 1.05
C GLU A 218 -5.27 21.20 1.57
N VAL A 219 -4.55 20.09 1.45
CA VAL A 219 -5.04 18.77 1.86
C VAL A 219 -3.87 17.88 2.28
N ALA A 220 -4.08 17.08 3.32
CA ALA A 220 -3.18 15.97 3.63
C ALA A 220 -3.49 14.81 2.67
N LEU A 221 -2.46 14.30 2.01
CA LEU A 221 -2.55 13.23 1.03
C LEU A 221 -1.62 12.09 1.45
N VAL A 222 -2.12 10.86 1.39
CA VAL A 222 -1.34 9.64 1.70
C VAL A 222 -1.20 8.80 0.45
N ALA A 223 0.04 8.52 0.05
CA ALA A 223 0.35 7.61 -1.04
C ALA A 223 0.92 6.30 -0.47
N ILE A 224 0.30 5.17 -0.81
CA ILE A 224 0.78 3.82 -0.49
C ILE A 224 1.29 3.20 -1.79
N VAL A 225 2.60 3.13 -1.93
CA VAL A 225 3.30 2.68 -3.14
C VAL A 225 3.85 1.28 -2.92
N CYS A 226 3.48 0.32 -3.75
CA CYS A 226 3.99 -1.05 -3.70
C CYS A 226 4.99 -1.28 -4.83
N ILE A 227 6.13 -1.90 -4.50
CA ILE A 227 7.25 -2.16 -5.40
C ILE A 227 7.48 -3.67 -5.50
N ARG A 228 7.59 -4.17 -6.73
CA ARG A 228 7.88 -5.57 -7.04
C ARG A 228 9.03 -5.65 -8.04
N GLY A 229 10.05 -6.43 -7.73
CA GLY A 229 11.20 -6.61 -8.64
C GLY A 229 11.93 -5.32 -9.01
N GLY A 230 12.00 -4.36 -8.08
CA GLY A 230 12.65 -3.05 -8.31
C GLY A 230 11.83 -2.08 -9.16
N LYS A 231 10.56 -2.38 -9.43
CA LYS A 231 9.64 -1.56 -10.21
C LYS A 231 8.35 -1.28 -9.45
N LEU A 232 7.70 -0.16 -9.72
CA LEU A 232 6.39 0.15 -9.13
C LEU A 232 5.34 -0.83 -9.64
N TYR A 233 4.63 -1.45 -8.70
CA TYR A 233 3.47 -2.29 -8.98
C TYR A 233 2.18 -1.50 -8.90
N HIS A 234 1.93 -0.84 -7.77
CA HIS A 234 0.72 -0.04 -7.63
C HIS A 234 0.83 1.10 -6.66
N GLU A 235 -0.11 2.03 -6.78
CA GLU A 235 -0.30 3.13 -5.86
C GLU A 235 -1.75 3.20 -5.42
N HIS A 236 -1.96 3.35 -4.11
CA HIS A 236 -3.24 3.77 -3.55
C HIS A 236 -3.07 5.15 -2.93
N ILE A 237 -3.85 6.11 -3.41
CA ILE A 237 -3.73 7.51 -3.03
C ILE A 237 -5.01 7.96 -2.34
N TYR A 238 -4.88 8.47 -1.12
CA TYR A 238 -5.98 8.87 -0.24
C TYR A 238 -5.89 10.35 0.09
N TRP A 239 -7.04 11.01 0.16
CA TRP A 239 -7.19 12.35 0.73
C TRP A 239 -8.64 12.57 1.18
N ASP A 240 -8.89 13.63 1.94
CA ASP A 240 -10.24 14.03 2.35
C ASP A 240 -10.92 14.87 1.27
N GLN A 241 -11.72 14.23 0.42
CA GLN A 241 -12.43 14.92 -0.66
C GLN A 241 -13.49 15.90 -0.17
N ALA A 242 -14.13 15.65 0.98
CA ALA A 242 -15.12 16.58 1.51
C ALA A 242 -14.46 17.90 1.91
N SER A 243 -13.28 17.83 2.54
CA SER A 243 -12.49 19.03 2.86
C SER A 243 -11.99 19.77 1.62
N VAL A 244 -11.67 19.09 0.52
CA VAL A 244 -11.37 19.74 -0.77
C VAL A 244 -12.61 20.48 -1.29
N LEU A 245 -13.78 19.81 -1.35
CA LEU A 245 -15.04 20.39 -1.84
C LEU A 245 -15.50 21.62 -1.03
N VAL A 246 -15.29 21.61 0.29
CA VAL A 246 -15.55 22.79 1.15
C VAL A 246 -14.68 23.97 0.75
N GLN A 247 -13.38 23.76 0.55
CA GLN A 247 -12.43 24.82 0.23
C GLN A 247 -12.73 25.49 -1.12
N ILE A 248 -13.20 24.73 -2.09
CA ILE A 248 -13.60 25.26 -3.40
C ILE A 248 -15.03 25.77 -3.46
N GLY A 249 -15.80 25.69 -2.36
CA GLY A 249 -17.15 26.22 -2.24
C GLY A 249 -18.26 25.35 -2.84
N LEU A 250 -17.99 24.08 -3.14
CA LEU A 250 -19.00 23.13 -3.64
C LEU A 250 -19.72 22.35 -2.53
N LEU A 251 -19.18 22.39 -1.31
CA LEU A 251 -19.82 21.82 -0.13
C LEU A 251 -19.94 22.89 0.96
N ASP A 252 -21.17 23.28 1.29
CA ASP A 252 -21.44 24.13 2.44
C ASP A 252 -21.61 23.25 3.70
N PRO A 253 -20.70 23.34 4.69
CA PRO A 253 -20.80 22.52 5.89
C PRO A 253 -22.03 22.85 6.75
N THR A 254 -22.69 23.99 6.56
CA THR A 254 -23.89 24.37 7.34
C THR A 254 -25.18 23.77 6.79
N LEU A 255 -25.17 23.31 5.55
CA LEU A 255 -26.34 22.73 4.89
C LEU A 255 -26.38 21.22 5.14
N VAL A 256 -26.97 20.80 6.26
CA VAL A 256 -27.18 19.38 6.59
C VAL A 256 -28.49 18.89 5.96
N PRO A 257 -28.47 17.94 5.00
CA PRO A 257 -29.68 17.41 4.39
C PRO A 257 -30.59 16.74 5.44
N GLY A 258 -31.92 16.88 5.28
CA GLY A 258 -32.90 16.21 6.15
C GLY A 258 -33.18 16.89 7.49
N GLY A 259 -32.74 18.14 7.69
CA GLY A 259 -33.12 18.94 8.87
C GLY A 259 -32.36 18.57 10.15
N GLY A 260 -31.24 17.86 10.04
CA GLY A 260 -30.32 17.66 11.15
C GLY A 260 -29.83 19.01 11.68
N LYS A 261 -29.95 19.23 13.00
CA LYS A 261 -29.37 20.43 13.63
C LYS A 261 -27.84 20.34 13.61
N GLY A 262 -27.17 21.39 13.14
CA GLY A 262 -25.72 21.53 13.24
C GLY A 262 -25.01 21.79 11.91
N ARG A 263 -23.74 21.40 11.85
CA ARG A 263 -22.89 21.45 10.65
C ARG A 263 -22.36 20.05 10.35
N LEU A 264 -22.06 19.77 9.08
CA LEU A 264 -21.30 18.59 8.68
C LEU A 264 -19.93 18.57 9.42
N PRO A 265 -19.47 17.40 9.89
CA PRO A 265 -18.21 17.27 10.60
C PRO A 265 -17.01 17.27 9.63
N VAL A 266 -16.88 18.35 8.86
CA VAL A 266 -15.82 18.57 7.87
C VAL A 266 -15.06 19.84 8.23
N VAL A 267 -13.75 19.85 7.98
CA VAL A 267 -12.82 20.85 8.50
C VAL A 267 -12.18 21.72 7.42
N GLY A 268 -12.32 21.36 6.14
CA GLY A 268 -11.63 22.06 5.06
C GLY A 268 -10.11 21.98 5.24
N GLY A 269 -9.40 23.06 4.90
CA GLY A 269 -7.94 23.11 5.01
C GLY A 269 -7.39 23.01 6.44
N ALA A 270 -8.23 23.18 7.46
CA ALA A 270 -7.81 23.07 8.86
C ALA A 270 -7.20 21.70 9.20
N GLY A 271 -7.67 20.62 8.55
CA GLY A 271 -7.09 19.29 8.71
C GLY A 271 -5.64 19.24 8.22
N ALA A 272 -5.39 19.76 7.00
CA ALA A 272 -4.05 19.78 6.41
C ALA A 272 -3.05 20.59 7.25
N ARG A 273 -3.47 21.77 7.75
CA ARG A 273 -2.64 22.60 8.64
C ARG A 273 -2.31 21.89 9.94
N LYS A 274 -3.27 21.18 10.53
CA LYS A 274 -3.08 20.46 11.79
C LYS A 274 -2.15 19.24 11.68
N VAL A 275 -2.05 18.62 10.50
CA VAL A 275 -1.05 17.57 10.24
C VAL A 275 0.37 18.16 10.17
N VAL A 276 0.52 19.38 9.65
CA VAL A 276 1.82 20.07 9.58
C VAL A 276 2.26 20.64 10.93
N ASP A 277 1.32 21.19 11.69
CA ASP A 277 1.52 21.77 13.02
C ASP A 277 0.31 21.45 13.90
N GLU A 278 0.51 20.57 14.87
CA GLU A 278 -0.54 20.07 15.76
C GLU A 278 -1.20 21.18 16.59
N SER A 279 -0.54 22.33 16.75
CA SER A 279 -1.00 23.49 17.50
C SER A 279 -1.76 24.53 16.65
N SER A 280 -1.73 24.41 15.32
CA SER A 280 -2.30 25.39 14.37
C SER A 280 -3.83 25.54 14.45
N VAL A 281 -4.53 24.52 14.93
CA VAL A 281 -5.99 24.50 15.07
C VAL A 281 -6.35 23.83 16.40
N ARG A 282 -7.31 24.37 17.15
CA ARG A 282 -7.74 23.81 18.43
C ARG A 282 -8.37 22.43 18.22
N SER A 283 -8.03 21.47 19.07
CA SER A 283 -8.65 20.14 19.04
C SER A 283 -10.11 20.20 19.55
N ASN A 284 -10.93 19.28 19.08
CA ASN A 284 -12.30 19.00 19.56
C ASN A 284 -13.36 20.07 19.28
N GLU A 285 -13.12 21.02 18.38
CA GLU A 285 -14.11 22.06 18.02
C GLU A 285 -15.43 21.52 17.45
N LEU A 286 -15.43 20.31 16.88
CA LEU A 286 -16.63 19.65 16.34
C LEU A 286 -17.36 18.78 17.37
N ILE A 287 -16.82 18.60 18.59
CA ILE A 287 -17.45 17.83 19.66
C ILE A 287 -18.17 18.83 20.57
N SER A 288 -19.48 18.96 20.43
CA SER A 288 -20.27 19.97 21.16
C SER A 288 -20.24 19.82 22.69
N SER A 289 -19.89 18.63 23.20
CA SER A 289 -19.83 18.33 24.63
C SER A 289 -18.42 18.36 25.23
N TRP A 290 -17.40 18.79 24.47
CA TRP A 290 -16.01 18.85 24.92
C TRP A 290 -15.72 20.06 25.82
#